data_AF-A0A452YRQ5-F1
#
_entry.id   AF-A0A452YRQ5-F1
#
_cell.length_a   1.000
_cell.length_b   1.000
_cell.length_c   1.000
_cell.angle_alpha   90.00
_cell.angle_beta   90.00
_cell.angle_gamma   90.00
#
_symmetry.space_group_name_H-M   'P 1'
#
loop_
_entity.id
_entity.type
_entity.pdbx_description
1 polymer ?
#
loop_
_entity_poly.entity_id
_entity_poly.type
_entity_poly.pdbx_seq_one_letter_code
_entity_poly.pdbx_strand_id
1 'polypeptide(L)'
;MASKFGLAGGIPERRVRPIWDAVDSRQYKSALKLCTALLAKHPTSPYALALKALTLERMGKPDEALSVCLEAKELLYSNNIFHFDDLTLSTLQIVFQRLERLDLATSCYEYACTKYPNNLELMMGLFNCYVREYSYVKQQQTALRMYKTVGEERFLLWAVCSIQLQAYFSSGGEKLLAFAEALLKKHISSHSLHEPEALSLYVSILEQQAKYDAALEVLSGDLGSLMGREEDKLRLQGRLLTQACNYVAASEIYQKVLESCPDDWESFLHYLGCLLERDVKLPKPTTGEHTCSSCSVDSNKTSLSEEVVRPPPEAILFYLVLVTCIRFTEITCL
;
A
#
# COMPACT_ATOMS: atom_id res chain seq x y z
N MET A 1 -18.32 15.27 -8.12
CA MET A 1 -19.59 16.03 -8.09
C MET A 1 -20.27 15.65 -6.80
N ALA A 2 -20.25 16.55 -5.82
CA ALA A 2 -20.71 16.30 -4.47
C ALA A 2 -22.11 15.66 -4.46
N SER A 3 -22.32 14.67 -3.59
CA SER A 3 -23.66 14.26 -3.19
C SER A 3 -24.47 15.53 -2.90
N LYS A 4 -25.58 15.71 -3.61
CA LYS A 4 -26.48 16.84 -3.34
C LYS A 4 -26.81 16.76 -1.85
N PHE A 5 -26.38 17.75 -1.06
CA PHE A 5 -26.52 17.77 0.40
C PHE A 5 -27.89 17.19 0.82
N GLY A 6 -27.86 16.07 1.55
CA GLY A 6 -29.05 15.37 2.05
C GLY A 6 -29.63 14.24 1.18
N LEU A 7 -28.97 13.83 0.08
CA LEU A 7 -29.33 12.62 -0.69
C LEU A 7 -28.23 11.54 -0.60
N ALA A 8 -28.64 10.33 -0.22
CA ALA A 8 -27.87 9.09 -0.17
C ALA A 8 -28.38 8.12 -1.25
N GLY A 9 -27.59 7.79 -2.28
CA GLY A 9 -28.07 6.96 -3.40
C GLY A 9 -29.26 7.54 -4.17
N GLY A 10 -29.35 8.87 -4.23
CA GLY A 10 -30.51 9.59 -4.80
C GLY A 10 -31.76 9.58 -3.91
N ILE A 11 -31.68 9.05 -2.68
CA ILE A 11 -32.77 8.98 -1.70
C ILE A 11 -32.51 9.97 -0.56
N PRO A 12 -33.53 10.70 -0.05
CA PRO A 12 -33.35 11.57 1.12
C PRO A 12 -32.74 10.83 2.31
N GLU A 13 -31.65 11.36 2.86
CA GLU A 13 -30.86 10.74 3.92
C GLU A 13 -31.70 10.38 5.16
N ARG A 14 -32.67 11.24 5.51
CA ARG A 14 -33.65 10.99 6.58
C ARG A 14 -34.46 9.69 6.44
N ARG A 15 -34.57 9.14 5.23
CA ARG A 15 -35.25 7.86 4.96
C ARG A 15 -34.31 6.66 5.02
N VAL A 16 -33.02 6.90 4.84
CA VAL A 16 -31.96 5.89 4.82
C VAL A 16 -31.40 5.68 6.22
N ARG A 17 -31.19 6.76 6.98
CA ARG A 17 -30.62 6.72 8.34
C ARG A 17 -31.32 5.73 9.29
N PRO A 18 -32.66 5.63 9.35
CA PRO A 18 -33.32 4.65 10.20
C PRO A 18 -33.00 3.18 9.84
N ILE A 19 -32.64 2.91 8.58
CA ILE A 19 -32.21 1.57 8.14
C ILE A 19 -30.83 1.27 8.72
N TRP A 20 -29.88 2.19 8.59
CA TRP A 20 -28.54 2.05 9.18
C TRP A 20 -28.61 1.92 10.69
N ASP A 21 -29.35 2.80 11.37
CA ASP A 21 -29.54 2.74 12.84
C ASP A 21 -30.06 1.36 13.28
N ALA A 22 -31.00 0.78 12.51
CA ALA A 22 -31.55 -0.54 12.79
C ALA A 22 -30.55 -1.67 12.48
N VAL A 23 -29.74 -1.56 11.43
CA VAL A 23 -28.67 -2.51 11.11
C VAL A 23 -27.59 -2.49 12.19
N ASP A 24 -27.13 -1.30 12.60
CA ASP A 24 -26.09 -1.10 13.62
C ASP A 24 -26.56 -1.57 14.99
N SER A 25 -27.83 -1.34 15.31
CA SER A 25 -28.49 -1.86 16.52
C SER A 25 -28.81 -3.36 16.44
N ARG A 26 -28.41 -4.05 15.36
CA ARG A 26 -28.67 -5.48 15.09
C ARG A 26 -30.16 -5.86 15.05
N GLN A 27 -31.04 -4.91 14.78
CA GLN A 27 -32.48 -5.09 14.65
C GLN A 27 -32.86 -5.46 13.19
N TYR A 28 -32.27 -6.53 12.66
CA TYR A 28 -32.34 -6.83 11.21
C TYR A 28 -33.75 -7.07 10.67
N LYS A 29 -34.67 -7.65 11.48
CA LYS A 29 -36.07 -7.80 11.07
C LYS A 29 -36.78 -6.45 10.90
N SER A 30 -36.41 -5.45 11.71
CA SER A 30 -36.92 -4.08 11.60
C SER A 30 -36.32 -3.38 10.39
N ALA A 31 -34.99 -3.47 10.23
CA ALA A 31 -34.28 -2.96 9.06
C ALA A 31 -34.86 -3.51 7.75
N LEU A 32 -35.18 -4.81 7.69
CA LEU A 32 -35.75 -5.43 6.49
C LEU A 32 -37.13 -4.85 6.16
N LYS A 33 -37.98 -4.60 7.17
CA LYS A 33 -39.28 -3.93 6.98
C LYS A 33 -39.12 -2.50 6.47
N LEU A 34 -38.10 -1.78 6.94
CA LEU A 34 -37.79 -0.43 6.46
C LEU A 34 -37.28 -0.46 5.01
N CYS A 35 -36.42 -1.41 4.66
CA CYS A 35 -35.94 -1.62 3.30
C CYS A 35 -37.08 -1.96 2.33
N THR A 36 -38.02 -2.84 2.71
CA THR A 36 -39.17 -3.17 1.86
C THR A 36 -40.11 -1.98 1.67
N ALA A 37 -40.35 -1.19 2.73
CA ALA A 37 -41.11 0.05 2.64
C ALA A 37 -40.42 1.11 1.77
N LEU A 38 -39.08 1.15 1.78
CA LEU A 38 -38.28 2.04 0.95
C LEU A 38 -38.37 1.64 -0.54
N LEU A 39 -38.22 0.35 -0.83
CA LEU A 39 -38.35 -0.20 -2.20
C LEU A 39 -39.76 -0.03 -2.77
N ALA A 40 -40.80 -0.08 -1.95
CA ALA A 40 -42.16 0.22 -2.41
C ALA A 40 -42.30 1.66 -2.97
N LYS A 41 -41.48 2.60 -2.49
CA LYS A 41 -41.46 4.00 -2.96
C LYS A 41 -40.42 4.26 -4.04
N HIS A 42 -39.34 3.48 -4.05
CA HIS A 42 -38.20 3.60 -4.95
C HIS A 42 -37.83 2.23 -5.55
N PRO A 43 -38.72 1.60 -6.35
CA PRO A 43 -38.57 0.21 -6.78
C PRO A 43 -37.37 -0.02 -7.70
N THR A 44 -36.93 1.01 -8.42
CA THR A 44 -35.79 0.95 -9.34
C THR A 44 -34.50 1.52 -8.73
N SER A 45 -34.43 1.70 -7.41
CA SER A 45 -33.23 2.23 -6.75
C SER A 45 -32.24 1.10 -6.44
N PRO A 46 -31.04 1.09 -7.05
CA PRO A 46 -30.01 0.12 -6.71
C PRO A 46 -29.55 0.26 -5.26
N TYR A 47 -29.54 1.48 -4.72
CA TYR A 47 -29.14 1.72 -3.34
C TYR A 47 -30.10 1.07 -2.33
N ALA A 48 -31.41 1.18 -2.56
CA ALA A 48 -32.40 0.54 -1.69
C ALA A 48 -32.28 -1.00 -1.75
N LEU A 49 -31.95 -1.57 -2.92
CA LEU A 49 -31.65 -2.99 -3.05
C LEU A 49 -30.35 -3.37 -2.33
N ALA A 50 -29.29 -2.55 -2.43
CA ALA A 50 -28.03 -2.78 -1.72
C ALA A 50 -28.23 -2.83 -0.20
N LEU A 51 -29.03 -1.91 0.37
CA LEU A 51 -29.40 -1.91 1.79
C LEU A 51 -30.21 -3.16 2.19
N LYS A 52 -31.14 -3.59 1.33
CA LYS A 52 -31.88 -4.84 1.54
C LYS A 52 -30.94 -6.05 1.52
N ALA A 53 -30.03 -6.13 0.55
CA ALA A 53 -29.05 -7.21 0.45
C ALA A 53 -28.13 -7.25 1.67
N LEU A 54 -27.62 -6.09 2.12
CA LEU A 54 -26.85 -5.98 3.35
C LEU A 54 -27.63 -6.50 4.56
N THR A 55 -28.89 -6.11 4.69
CA THR A 55 -29.73 -6.59 5.80
C THR A 55 -29.94 -8.10 5.74
N LEU A 56 -30.17 -8.68 4.56
CA LEU A 56 -30.35 -10.12 4.37
C LEU A 56 -29.07 -10.90 4.66
N GLU A 57 -27.91 -10.38 4.25
CA GLU A 57 -26.61 -10.95 4.59
C GLU A 57 -26.42 -11.00 6.10
N ARG A 58 -26.67 -9.90 6.81
CA ARG A 58 -26.61 -9.84 8.29
C ARG A 58 -27.63 -10.74 8.99
N MET A 59 -28.69 -11.14 8.32
CA MET A 59 -29.67 -12.12 8.81
C MET A 59 -29.25 -13.59 8.58
N GLY A 60 -28.10 -13.84 7.94
CA GLY A 60 -27.64 -15.18 7.60
C GLY A 60 -28.35 -15.79 6.39
N LYS A 61 -28.82 -14.95 5.45
CA LYS A 61 -29.49 -15.37 4.21
C LYS A 61 -28.63 -15.00 2.98
N PRO A 62 -27.46 -15.65 2.78
CA PRO A 62 -26.50 -15.25 1.75
C PRO A 62 -27.06 -15.40 0.33
N ASP A 63 -27.84 -16.44 0.04
CA ASP A 63 -28.39 -16.67 -1.31
C ASP A 63 -29.43 -15.61 -1.70
N GLU A 64 -30.32 -15.24 -0.76
CA GLU A 64 -31.27 -14.14 -0.96
C GLU A 64 -30.54 -12.79 -1.12
N ALA A 65 -29.50 -12.56 -0.31
CA ALA A 65 -28.69 -11.35 -0.41
C ALA A 65 -27.98 -11.26 -1.77
N LEU A 66 -27.38 -12.35 -2.25
CA LEU A 66 -26.73 -12.41 -3.56
C LEU A 66 -27.72 -12.13 -4.70
N SER A 67 -28.91 -12.74 -4.66
CA SER A 67 -29.95 -12.51 -5.66
C SER A 67 -30.34 -11.03 -5.73
N VAL A 68 -30.52 -10.36 -4.58
CA VAL A 68 -30.83 -8.93 -4.53
C VAL A 68 -29.66 -8.06 -5.01
N CYS A 69 -28.41 -8.43 -4.70
CA CYS A 69 -27.23 -7.73 -5.22
C CYS A 69 -27.13 -7.83 -6.76
N LEU A 70 -27.44 -9.00 -7.33
CA LEU A 70 -27.44 -9.17 -8.79
C LEU A 70 -28.54 -8.33 -9.44
N GLU A 71 -29.73 -8.26 -8.85
CA GLU A 71 -30.79 -7.36 -9.30
C GLU A 71 -30.34 -5.89 -9.27
N ALA A 72 -29.70 -5.46 -8.18
CA ALA A 72 -29.15 -4.11 -8.06
C ALA A 72 -28.08 -3.82 -9.13
N LYS A 73 -27.23 -4.81 -9.42
CA LYS A 73 -26.19 -4.72 -10.46
C LYS A 73 -26.80 -4.59 -11.87
N GLU A 74 -27.82 -5.40 -12.20
CA GLU A 74 -28.50 -5.29 -13.50
C GLU A 74 -29.16 -3.92 -13.67
N LEU A 75 -29.76 -3.38 -12.61
CA LEU A 75 -30.28 -2.01 -12.62
C LEU A 75 -29.16 -1.00 -12.87
N LEU A 76 -28.03 -1.07 -12.17
CA LEU A 76 -26.86 -0.19 -12.40
C LEU A 76 -26.40 -0.21 -13.86
N TYR A 77 -26.47 -1.36 -14.53
CA TYR A 77 -26.01 -1.51 -15.90
C TYR A 77 -27.03 -1.03 -16.93
N SER A 78 -28.29 -0.86 -16.52
CA SER A 78 -29.35 -0.36 -17.38
C SER A 78 -29.12 1.10 -17.77
N ASN A 79 -29.40 1.45 -19.03
CA ASN A 79 -29.20 2.79 -19.58
C ASN A 79 -30.07 3.89 -18.94
N ASN A 80 -30.98 3.53 -18.02
CA ASN A 80 -31.92 4.44 -17.37
C ASN A 80 -31.41 5.00 -16.04
N ILE A 81 -30.25 4.55 -15.56
CA ILE A 81 -29.69 5.05 -14.30
C ILE A 81 -28.80 6.25 -14.55
N PHE A 82 -29.22 7.36 -13.95
CA PHE A 82 -28.64 8.67 -14.21
C PHE A 82 -27.36 8.95 -13.41
N HIS A 83 -27.08 8.17 -12.35
CA HIS A 83 -25.92 8.36 -11.48
C HIS A 83 -25.43 7.05 -10.85
N PHE A 84 -24.11 6.84 -10.93
CA PHE A 84 -23.37 5.96 -10.03
C PHE A 84 -22.91 6.79 -8.85
N ASP A 85 -23.40 6.47 -7.66
CA ASP A 85 -22.93 7.06 -6.42
C ASP A 85 -22.06 6.07 -5.65
N ASP A 86 -21.01 6.59 -5.02
CA ASP A 86 -20.05 5.82 -4.25
C ASP A 86 -20.72 5.03 -3.11
N LEU A 87 -21.77 5.58 -2.50
CA LEU A 87 -22.47 4.95 -1.39
C LEU A 87 -23.19 3.65 -1.81
N THR A 88 -23.78 3.61 -3.01
CA THR A 88 -24.34 2.38 -3.56
C THR A 88 -23.27 1.32 -3.80
N LEU A 89 -22.18 1.69 -4.46
CA LEU A 89 -21.11 0.75 -4.81
C LEU A 89 -20.37 0.24 -3.57
N SER A 90 -20.05 1.10 -2.61
CA SER A 90 -19.43 0.72 -1.33
C SER A 90 -20.35 -0.19 -0.51
N THR A 91 -21.67 0.07 -0.47
CA THR A 91 -22.63 -0.81 0.20
C THR A 91 -22.67 -2.19 -0.46
N LEU A 92 -22.75 -2.26 -1.80
CA LEU A 92 -22.71 -3.53 -2.53
C LEU A 92 -21.38 -4.25 -2.31
N GLN A 93 -20.27 -3.53 -2.29
CA GLN A 93 -18.93 -4.07 -2.03
C GLN A 93 -18.82 -4.73 -0.65
N ILE A 94 -19.43 -4.15 0.39
CA ILE A 94 -19.50 -4.78 1.73
C ILE A 94 -20.18 -6.15 1.64
N VAL A 95 -21.32 -6.22 0.94
CA VAL A 95 -22.07 -7.47 0.80
C VAL A 95 -21.29 -8.49 -0.05
N PHE A 96 -20.77 -8.07 -1.20
CA PHE A 96 -19.98 -8.95 -2.07
C PHE A 96 -18.73 -9.50 -1.38
N GLN A 97 -18.06 -8.70 -0.55
CA GLN A 97 -16.93 -9.17 0.25
C GLN A 97 -17.34 -10.25 1.24
N ARG A 98 -18.47 -10.10 1.93
CA ARG A 98 -19.01 -11.11 2.85
C ARG A 98 -19.42 -12.40 2.16
N LEU A 99 -19.82 -12.30 0.89
CA LEU A 99 -20.20 -13.43 0.06
C LEU A 99 -19.03 -14.04 -0.73
N GLU A 100 -17.80 -13.56 -0.52
CA GLU A 100 -16.60 -13.99 -1.27
C GLU A 100 -16.71 -13.79 -2.79
N ARG A 101 -17.50 -12.80 -3.22
CA ARG A 101 -17.75 -12.44 -4.63
C ARG A 101 -17.17 -11.08 -4.99
N LEU A 102 -15.89 -10.87 -4.66
CA LEU A 102 -15.18 -9.61 -4.95
C LEU A 102 -15.16 -9.28 -6.45
N ASP A 103 -15.19 -10.31 -7.31
CA ASP A 103 -15.31 -10.20 -8.77
C ASP A 103 -16.51 -9.35 -9.19
N LEU A 104 -17.64 -9.49 -8.49
CA LEU A 104 -18.85 -8.72 -8.78
C LEU A 104 -18.69 -7.25 -8.38
N ALA A 105 -18.06 -6.96 -7.25
CA ALA A 105 -17.77 -5.59 -6.82
C ALA A 105 -16.86 -4.89 -7.83
N THR A 106 -15.77 -5.55 -8.22
CA THR A 106 -14.82 -5.04 -9.21
C THR A 106 -15.51 -4.75 -10.54
N SER A 107 -16.35 -5.66 -11.03
CA SER A 107 -17.08 -5.44 -12.29
C SER A 107 -18.01 -4.21 -12.23
N CYS A 108 -18.63 -3.94 -11.08
CA CYS A 108 -19.50 -2.77 -10.90
C CYS A 108 -18.70 -1.46 -10.99
N TYR A 109 -17.55 -1.39 -10.33
CA TYR A 109 -16.66 -0.22 -10.40
C TYR A 109 -16.01 -0.05 -11.78
N GLU A 110 -15.63 -1.15 -12.45
CA GLU A 110 -15.11 -1.12 -13.82
C GLU A 110 -16.14 -0.47 -14.74
N TYR A 111 -17.39 -0.94 -14.70
CA TYR A 111 -18.48 -0.37 -15.50
C TYR A 111 -18.73 1.10 -15.15
N ALA A 112 -18.78 1.46 -13.86
CA ALA A 112 -18.95 2.85 -13.42
C ALA A 112 -17.86 3.78 -13.97
N CYS A 113 -16.60 3.32 -13.96
CA CYS A 113 -15.46 4.04 -14.52
C CYS A 113 -15.49 4.15 -16.05
N THR A 114 -16.18 3.25 -16.78
CA THR A 114 -16.40 3.45 -18.23
C THR A 114 -17.37 4.59 -18.52
N LYS A 115 -18.38 4.79 -17.66
CA LYS A 115 -19.38 5.85 -17.80
C LYS A 115 -18.88 7.21 -17.31
N TYR A 116 -18.09 7.22 -16.24
CA TYR A 116 -17.53 8.43 -15.64
C TYR A 116 -16.01 8.32 -15.48
N PRO A 117 -15.24 8.36 -16.58
CA PRO A 117 -13.81 8.03 -16.59
C PRO A 117 -12.91 8.97 -15.78
N ASN A 118 -13.38 10.19 -15.46
CA ASN A 118 -12.64 11.19 -14.69
C ASN A 118 -13.18 11.35 -13.26
N ASN A 119 -14.11 10.50 -12.81
CA ASN A 119 -14.62 10.58 -11.43
C ASN A 119 -13.61 9.92 -10.47
N LEU A 120 -12.99 10.75 -9.61
CA LEU A 120 -11.94 10.32 -8.69
C LEU A 120 -12.43 9.30 -7.65
N GLU A 121 -13.61 9.51 -7.08
CA GLU A 121 -14.19 8.62 -6.05
C GLU A 121 -14.38 7.20 -6.60
N LEU A 122 -14.92 7.09 -7.82
CA LEU A 122 -15.11 5.80 -8.49
C LEU A 122 -13.77 5.12 -8.84
N MET A 123 -12.77 5.89 -9.25
CA MET A 123 -11.43 5.35 -9.52
C MET A 123 -10.73 4.86 -8.24
N MET A 124 -10.92 5.56 -7.12
CA MET A 124 -10.40 5.11 -5.81
C MET A 124 -11.08 3.81 -5.37
N GLY A 125 -12.40 3.71 -5.49
CA GLY A 125 -13.13 2.46 -5.22
C GLY A 125 -12.66 1.31 -6.11
N LEU A 126 -12.44 1.57 -7.40
CA LEU A 126 -11.91 0.58 -8.35
C LEU A 126 -10.47 0.14 -7.99
N PHE A 127 -9.60 1.08 -7.63
CA PHE A 127 -8.24 0.78 -7.19
C PHE A 127 -8.27 -0.14 -5.96
N ASN A 128 -9.13 0.14 -4.98
CA ASN A 128 -9.28 -0.67 -3.77
C ASN A 128 -9.77 -2.10 -4.08
N CYS A 129 -10.67 -2.25 -5.06
CA CYS A 129 -11.05 -3.57 -5.58
C CYS A 129 -9.85 -4.32 -6.13
N TYR A 130 -9.03 -3.69 -6.98
CA TYR A 130 -7.83 -4.32 -7.53
C TYR A 130 -6.75 -4.62 -6.49
N VAL A 131 -6.65 -3.83 -5.41
CA VAL A 131 -5.78 -4.13 -4.27
C VAL A 131 -6.18 -5.45 -3.61
N ARG A 132 -7.48 -5.65 -3.35
CA ARG A 132 -7.99 -6.87 -2.72
C ARG A 132 -7.86 -8.11 -3.61
N GLU A 133 -7.90 -7.94 -4.92
CA GLU A 133 -7.70 -9.00 -5.90
C GLU A 133 -6.22 -9.23 -6.28
N TYR A 134 -5.28 -8.49 -5.69
CA TYR A 134 -3.85 -8.53 -6.05
C TYR A 134 -3.57 -8.26 -7.54
N SER A 135 -4.43 -7.49 -8.20
CA SER A 135 -4.30 -7.17 -9.63
C SER A 135 -3.34 -5.99 -9.87
N TYR A 136 -2.04 -6.20 -9.64
CA TYR A 136 -1.03 -5.12 -9.61
C TYR A 136 -0.95 -4.27 -10.88
N VAL A 137 -1.11 -4.88 -12.05
CA VAL A 137 -1.14 -4.18 -13.35
C VAL A 137 -2.31 -3.20 -13.40
N LYS A 138 -3.50 -3.65 -12.98
CA LYS A 138 -4.70 -2.82 -12.99
C LYS A 138 -4.65 -1.73 -11.92
N GLN A 139 -4.06 -2.02 -10.75
CA GLN A 139 -3.77 -1.02 -9.72
C GLN A 139 -2.88 0.10 -10.28
N GLN A 140 -1.75 -0.26 -10.89
CA GLN A 140 -0.82 0.69 -11.53
C GLN A 140 -1.54 1.58 -12.55
N GLN A 141 -2.29 0.97 -13.48
CA GLN A 141 -2.99 1.71 -14.53
C GLN A 141 -4.02 2.70 -13.97
N THR A 142 -4.75 2.29 -12.93
CA THR A 142 -5.79 3.12 -12.29
C THR A 142 -5.16 4.25 -11.50
N ALA A 143 -4.10 3.98 -10.72
CA ALA A 143 -3.36 5.00 -9.97
C ALA A 143 -2.71 6.04 -10.90
N LEU A 144 -2.10 5.61 -12.01
CA LEU A 144 -1.56 6.53 -13.02
C LEU A 144 -2.64 7.37 -13.69
N ARG A 145 -3.86 6.83 -13.86
CA ARG A 145 -4.99 7.60 -14.38
C ARG A 145 -5.39 8.70 -13.37
N MET A 146 -5.55 8.35 -12.10
CA MET A 146 -5.85 9.32 -11.03
C MET A 146 -4.78 10.41 -10.94
N TYR A 147 -3.50 10.03 -10.94
CA TYR A 147 -2.38 10.97 -10.92
C TYR A 147 -2.39 11.91 -12.14
N LYS A 148 -2.72 11.41 -13.34
CA LYS A 148 -2.86 12.28 -14.53
C LYS A 148 -4.03 13.25 -14.43
N THR A 149 -5.10 12.88 -13.72
CA THR A 149 -6.31 13.72 -13.59
C THR A 149 -6.09 14.89 -12.62
N VAL A 150 -5.45 14.65 -11.47
CA VAL A 150 -5.33 15.67 -10.42
C VAL A 150 -3.90 16.11 -10.09
N GLY A 151 -2.88 15.34 -10.48
CA GLY A 151 -1.47 15.66 -10.22
C GLY A 151 -1.00 15.50 -8.77
N GLU A 152 -1.84 14.97 -7.88
CA GLU A 152 -1.52 14.84 -6.46
C GLU A 152 -0.48 13.73 -6.19
N GLU A 153 0.48 14.03 -5.30
CA GLU A 153 1.58 13.13 -4.93
C GLU A 153 1.09 11.76 -4.45
N ARG A 154 0.02 11.68 -3.65
CA ARG A 154 -0.52 10.41 -3.14
C ARG A 154 -0.82 9.38 -4.23
N PHE A 155 -1.35 9.81 -5.38
CA PHE A 155 -1.71 8.89 -6.47
C PHE A 155 -0.49 8.44 -7.26
N LEU A 156 0.56 9.27 -7.30
CA LEU A 156 1.87 8.85 -7.79
C LEU A 156 2.45 7.76 -6.89
N LEU A 157 2.41 7.94 -5.56
CA LEU A 157 2.90 6.94 -4.61
C LEU A 157 2.14 5.62 -4.75
N TRP A 158 0.81 5.66 -4.89
CA TRP A 158 0.01 4.46 -5.16
C TRP A 158 0.47 3.74 -6.43
N ALA A 159 0.72 4.49 -7.51
CA ALA A 159 1.22 3.91 -8.76
C ALA A 159 2.60 3.26 -8.58
N VAL A 160 3.52 3.93 -7.87
CA VAL A 160 4.88 3.42 -7.61
C VAL A 160 4.84 2.16 -6.73
N CYS A 161 4.03 2.14 -5.68
CA CYS A 161 3.82 0.96 -4.84
C CYS A 161 3.27 -0.21 -5.65
N SER A 162 2.27 0.01 -6.52
CA SER A 162 1.75 -1.03 -7.41
C SER A 162 2.81 -1.57 -8.37
N ILE A 163 3.72 -0.71 -8.86
CA ILE A 163 4.84 -1.12 -9.71
C ILE A 163 5.84 -1.98 -8.92
N GLN A 164 6.17 -1.62 -7.68
CA GLN A 164 7.03 -2.45 -6.82
C GLN A 164 6.44 -3.82 -6.56
N LEU A 165 5.15 -3.87 -6.21
CA LEU A 165 4.43 -5.13 -6.04
C LEU A 165 4.47 -5.97 -7.31
N GLN A 166 4.25 -5.35 -8.47
CA GLN A 166 4.37 -6.04 -9.75
C GLN A 166 5.79 -6.56 -9.98
N ALA A 167 6.82 -5.76 -9.74
CA ALA A 167 8.22 -6.16 -9.91
C ALA A 167 8.62 -7.31 -8.97
N TYR A 168 8.05 -7.35 -7.76
CA TYR A 168 8.29 -8.40 -6.78
C TYR A 168 7.62 -9.72 -7.17
N PHE A 169 6.36 -9.69 -7.63
CA PHE A 169 5.59 -10.90 -7.95
C PHE A 169 5.67 -11.37 -9.42
N SER A 170 6.31 -10.61 -10.32
CA SER A 170 6.41 -10.98 -11.75
C SER A 170 7.85 -11.04 -12.26
N SER A 171 8.09 -11.93 -13.22
CA SER A 171 9.38 -12.03 -13.90
C SER A 171 9.58 -10.82 -14.85
N GLY A 172 10.68 -10.08 -14.67
CA GLY A 172 10.99 -8.88 -15.46
C GLY A 172 10.90 -7.53 -14.72
N GLY A 173 11.01 -7.55 -13.38
CA GLY A 173 10.90 -6.37 -12.51
C GLY A 173 11.86 -5.21 -12.81
N GLU A 174 13.04 -5.45 -13.37
CA GLU A 174 14.05 -4.40 -13.61
C GLU A 174 13.53 -3.22 -14.44
N LYS A 175 12.80 -3.50 -15.53
CA LYS A 175 12.21 -2.46 -16.39
C LYS A 175 11.11 -1.68 -15.69
N LEU A 176 10.37 -2.35 -14.80
CA LEU A 176 9.30 -1.75 -14.01
C LEU A 176 9.88 -0.80 -12.95
N LEU A 177 10.94 -1.20 -12.26
CA LEU A 177 11.62 -0.35 -11.28
C LEU A 177 12.24 0.88 -11.92
N ALA A 178 12.89 0.73 -13.09
CA ALA A 178 13.42 1.87 -13.85
C ALA A 178 12.29 2.84 -14.28
N PHE A 179 11.11 2.32 -14.61
CA PHE A 179 9.93 3.15 -14.90
C PHE A 179 9.42 3.89 -13.67
N ALA A 180 9.34 3.24 -12.50
CA ALA A 180 8.97 3.88 -11.24
C ALA A 180 9.94 5.01 -10.86
N GLU A 181 11.25 4.78 -10.99
CA GLU A 181 12.27 5.81 -10.77
C GLU A 181 12.06 7.02 -11.70
N ALA A 182 11.80 6.78 -12.99
CA ALA A 182 11.56 7.86 -13.95
C ALA A 182 10.31 8.69 -13.61
N LEU A 183 9.25 8.05 -13.09
CA LEU A 183 8.04 8.74 -12.63
C LEU A 183 8.32 9.65 -11.44
N LEU A 184 9.07 9.15 -10.44
CA LEU A 184 9.46 9.93 -9.26
C LEU A 184 10.37 11.10 -9.64
N LYS A 185 11.41 10.87 -10.45
CA LYS A 185 12.31 11.93 -10.93
C LYS A 185 11.57 13.05 -11.66
N LYS A 186 10.59 12.70 -12.50
CA LYS A 186 9.74 13.67 -13.19
C LYS A 186 8.87 14.50 -12.22
N HIS A 187 8.35 13.87 -11.17
CA HIS A 187 7.57 14.59 -10.16
C HIS A 187 8.47 15.52 -9.34
N ILE A 188 9.61 15.01 -8.86
CA ILE A 188 10.63 15.77 -8.12
C ILE A 188 11.05 17.02 -8.88
N SER A 189 11.34 16.90 -10.19
CA SER A 189 11.77 18.04 -11.02
C SER A 189 10.70 19.12 -11.17
N SER A 190 9.44 18.80 -10.91
CA SER A 190 8.30 19.69 -11.16
C SER A 190 7.69 20.24 -9.85
N HIS A 191 7.63 19.42 -8.79
CA HIS A 191 6.90 19.72 -7.55
C HIS A 191 7.69 19.38 -6.27
N SER A 192 8.92 18.83 -6.36
CA SER A 192 9.63 18.20 -5.23
C SER A 192 8.87 17.01 -4.62
N LEU A 193 9.34 16.47 -3.49
CA LEU A 193 8.58 15.57 -2.61
C LEU A 193 8.25 16.27 -1.30
N HIS A 194 7.13 15.90 -0.70
CA HIS A 194 6.67 16.51 0.56
C HIS A 194 6.53 15.52 1.71
N GLU A 195 6.15 14.28 1.43
CA GLU A 195 5.94 13.27 2.47
C GLU A 195 7.21 12.43 2.74
N PRO A 196 7.54 12.12 4.01
CA PRO A 196 8.69 11.27 4.34
C PRO A 196 8.55 9.85 3.77
N GLU A 197 7.33 9.35 3.66
CA GLU A 197 7.02 8.07 3.01
C GLU A 197 7.39 8.10 1.52
N ALA A 198 7.24 9.24 0.84
CA ALA A 198 7.63 9.39 -0.56
C ALA A 198 9.14 9.25 -0.75
N LEU A 199 9.93 9.83 0.16
CA LEU A 199 11.39 9.67 0.18
C LEU A 199 11.78 8.21 0.43
N SER A 200 11.18 7.57 1.44
CA SER A 200 11.46 6.17 1.76
C SER A 200 11.14 5.24 0.59
N LEU A 201 10.03 5.51 -0.11
CA LEU A 201 9.65 4.78 -1.32
C LEU A 201 10.67 4.98 -2.44
N TYR A 202 11.14 6.21 -2.66
CA TYR A 202 12.14 6.50 -3.68
C TYR A 202 13.48 5.81 -3.39
N VAL A 203 13.95 5.85 -2.15
CA VAL A 203 15.16 5.15 -1.73
C VAL A 203 15.02 3.64 -1.93
N SER A 204 13.86 3.06 -1.56
CA SER A 204 13.59 1.63 -1.77
C SER A 204 13.63 1.23 -3.26
N ILE A 205 13.13 2.07 -4.16
CA ILE A 205 13.23 1.84 -5.62
C ILE A 205 14.69 1.82 -6.10
N LEU A 206 15.53 2.72 -5.58
CA LEU A 206 16.96 2.77 -5.94
C LEU A 206 17.72 1.57 -5.36
N GLU A 207 17.40 1.19 -4.12
CA GLU A 207 17.95 0.01 -3.43
C GLU A 207 17.65 -1.28 -4.21
N GLN A 208 16.39 -1.48 -4.64
CA GLN A 208 16.00 -2.65 -5.45
C GLN A 208 16.68 -2.69 -6.82
N GLN A 209 17.15 -1.55 -7.34
CA GLN A 209 17.95 -1.47 -8.56
C GLN A 209 19.46 -1.56 -8.30
N ALA A 210 19.88 -1.81 -7.06
CA ALA A 210 21.28 -1.78 -6.62
C ALA A 210 22.00 -0.44 -6.91
N LYS A 211 21.26 0.67 -6.99
CA LYS A 211 21.78 2.03 -7.20
C LYS A 211 22.07 2.70 -5.87
N TYR A 212 22.93 2.09 -5.06
CA TYR A 212 23.19 2.52 -3.68
C TYR A 212 23.80 3.92 -3.58
N ASP A 213 24.75 4.27 -4.46
CA ASP A 213 25.38 5.60 -4.46
C ASP A 213 24.35 6.71 -4.73
N ALA A 214 23.46 6.50 -5.71
CA ALA A 214 22.39 7.44 -6.01
C ALA A 214 21.40 7.58 -4.84
N ALA A 215 21.11 6.49 -4.12
CA ALA A 215 20.26 6.53 -2.93
C ALA A 215 20.91 7.33 -1.79
N LEU A 216 22.22 7.18 -1.59
CA LEU A 216 22.99 7.95 -0.60
C LEU A 216 23.06 9.44 -0.95
N GLU A 217 23.19 9.79 -2.23
CA GLU A 217 23.13 11.18 -2.70
C GLU A 217 21.77 11.81 -2.40
N VAL A 218 20.67 11.09 -2.66
CA VAL A 218 19.30 11.55 -2.36
C VAL A 218 19.12 11.82 -0.87
N LEU A 219 19.61 10.93 0.00
CA LEU A 219 19.54 11.11 1.45
C LEU A 219 20.46 12.23 1.95
N SER A 220 21.56 12.50 1.27
CA SER A 220 22.51 13.55 1.67
C SER A 220 22.11 14.93 1.15
N GLY A 221 21.27 15.00 0.12
CA GLY A 221 20.75 16.24 -0.45
C GLY A 221 19.51 16.79 0.25
N ASP A 222 18.83 17.73 -0.42
CA ASP A 222 17.70 18.50 0.13
C ASP A 222 16.54 17.59 0.59
N LEU A 223 16.26 16.51 -0.16
CA LEU A 223 15.21 15.57 0.17
C LEU A 223 15.47 14.83 1.48
N GLY A 224 16.73 14.63 1.86
CA GLY A 224 17.10 14.01 3.12
C GLY A 224 16.56 14.70 4.37
N SER A 225 16.26 16.01 4.26
CA SER A 225 15.64 16.78 5.35
C SER A 225 14.19 16.39 5.64
N LEU A 226 13.52 15.68 4.73
CA LEU A 226 12.17 15.13 4.95
C LEU A 226 12.15 14.03 6.01
N MET A 227 13.29 13.38 6.27
CA MET A 227 13.38 12.43 7.36
C MET A 227 13.30 13.16 8.70
N GLY A 228 12.24 12.90 9.46
CA GLY A 228 11.99 13.62 10.71
C GLY A 228 13.03 13.37 11.81
N ARG A 229 13.75 12.25 11.76
CA ARG A 229 14.78 11.86 12.74
C ARG A 229 16.10 11.58 12.03
N GLU A 230 17.16 12.22 12.50
CA GLU A 230 18.50 12.03 11.93
C GLU A 230 18.98 10.59 12.14
N GLU A 231 18.61 9.94 13.24
CA GLU A 231 18.99 8.55 13.52
C GLU A 231 18.37 7.59 12.49
N ASP A 232 17.13 7.82 12.06
CA ASP A 232 16.47 6.99 11.06
C ASP A 232 17.12 7.14 9.68
N LYS A 233 17.54 8.37 9.35
CA LYS A 233 18.34 8.65 8.16
C LYS A 233 19.70 7.96 8.20
N LEU A 234 20.41 8.05 9.32
CA LEU A 234 21.71 7.38 9.51
C LEU A 234 21.56 5.85 9.42
N ARG A 235 20.54 5.25 10.03
CA ARG A 235 20.26 3.81 9.88
C ARG A 235 20.09 3.40 8.42
N LEU A 236 19.33 4.19 7.65
CA LEU A 236 19.12 3.94 6.23
C LEU A 236 20.40 4.09 5.41
N GLN A 237 21.20 5.13 5.69
CA GLN A 237 22.53 5.30 5.06
C GLN A 237 23.47 4.12 5.38
N GLY A 238 23.52 3.69 6.64
CA GLY A 238 24.30 2.55 7.08
C GLY A 238 23.92 1.29 6.31
N ARG A 239 22.60 1.03 6.16
CA ARG A 239 22.07 -0.12 5.42
C ARG A 239 22.49 -0.10 3.95
N LEU A 240 22.33 1.04 3.29
CA LEU A 240 22.72 1.22 1.89
C LEU A 240 24.23 1.00 1.69
N LEU A 241 25.07 1.51 2.60
CA LEU A 241 26.52 1.30 2.56
C LEU A 241 26.91 -0.17 2.80
N THR A 242 26.22 -0.87 3.72
CA THR A 242 26.42 -2.30 3.94
C THR A 242 26.10 -3.10 2.67
N GLN A 243 24.99 -2.81 1.99
CA GLN A 243 24.60 -3.47 0.75
C GLN A 243 25.53 -3.15 -0.42
N ALA A 244 26.06 -1.93 -0.46
CA ALA A 244 27.13 -1.53 -1.38
C ALA A 244 28.50 -2.17 -1.06
N CYS A 245 28.58 -3.01 -0.02
CA CYS A 245 29.81 -3.62 0.49
C CYS A 245 30.86 -2.61 0.99
N ASN A 246 30.48 -1.37 1.27
CA ASN A 246 31.36 -0.35 1.85
C ASN A 246 31.30 -0.41 3.38
N TYR A 247 31.85 -1.49 3.93
CA TYR A 247 31.75 -1.79 5.36
C TYR A 247 32.49 -0.79 6.25
N VAL A 248 33.53 -0.13 5.74
CA VAL A 248 34.26 0.90 6.49
C VAL A 248 33.34 2.08 6.76
N ALA A 249 32.79 2.70 5.71
CA ALA A 249 31.85 3.80 5.86
C ALA A 249 30.58 3.39 6.62
N ALA A 250 30.06 2.19 6.38
CA ALA A 250 28.89 1.68 7.09
C ALA A 250 29.14 1.59 8.61
N SER A 251 30.30 1.07 9.03
CA SER A 251 30.67 0.96 10.45
C SER A 251 30.73 2.33 11.14
N GLU A 252 31.28 3.35 10.47
CA GLU A 252 31.32 4.71 11.00
C GLU A 252 29.91 5.30 11.18
N ILE A 253 28.99 5.01 10.26
CA ILE A 253 27.60 5.45 10.36
C ILE A 253 26.88 4.74 11.52
N TYR A 254 26.99 3.41 11.63
CA TYR A 254 26.35 2.70 12.75
C TYR A 254 26.95 3.10 14.10
N GLN A 255 28.25 3.41 14.17
CA GLN A 255 28.85 3.96 15.38
C GLN A 255 28.18 5.27 15.79
N LYS A 256 27.97 6.21 14.85
CA LYS A 256 27.24 7.47 15.13
C LYS A 256 25.82 7.23 15.63
N VAL A 257 25.12 6.22 15.09
CA VAL A 257 23.79 5.85 15.58
C VAL A 257 23.87 5.35 17.02
N LEU A 258 24.86 4.50 17.36
CA LEU A 258 25.04 3.95 18.70
C LEU A 258 25.51 4.99 19.72
N GLU A 259 26.26 6.01 19.30
CA GLU A 259 26.62 7.14 20.16
C GLU A 259 25.38 7.94 20.59
N SER A 260 24.39 8.08 19.71
CA SER A 260 23.11 8.74 20.00
C SER A 260 22.08 7.81 20.65
N CYS A 261 22.07 6.53 20.28
CA CYS A 261 21.12 5.50 20.71
C CYS A 261 21.86 4.22 21.13
N PRO A 262 22.48 4.18 22.33
CA PRO A 262 23.31 3.04 22.75
C PRO A 262 22.58 1.69 22.84
N ASP A 263 21.26 1.73 23.09
CA ASP A 263 20.41 0.55 23.23
C ASP A 263 19.84 0.03 21.88
N ASP A 264 20.25 0.62 20.75
CA ASP A 264 19.83 0.17 19.41
C ASP A 264 20.54 -1.14 19.02
N TRP A 265 19.94 -2.26 19.43
CA TRP A 265 20.45 -3.60 19.16
C TRP A 265 20.61 -3.90 17.67
N GLU A 266 19.72 -3.40 16.81
CA GLU A 266 19.81 -3.64 15.37
C GLU A 266 21.02 -2.94 14.78
N SER A 267 21.25 -1.67 15.13
CA SER A 267 22.44 -0.93 14.69
C SER A 267 23.73 -1.54 15.24
N PHE A 268 23.70 -2.09 16.46
CA PHE A 268 24.84 -2.80 17.05
C PHE A 268 25.21 -4.06 16.27
N LEU A 269 24.23 -4.87 15.89
CA LEU A 269 24.46 -6.06 15.05
C LEU A 269 25.06 -5.71 13.69
N HIS A 270 24.53 -4.66 13.04
CA HIS A 270 25.07 -4.21 11.77
C HIS A 270 26.49 -3.64 11.89
N TYR A 271 26.78 -2.91 12.97
CA TYR A 271 28.12 -2.41 13.28
C TYR A 271 29.12 -3.57 13.41
N LEU A 272 28.81 -4.58 14.23
CA LEU A 272 29.65 -5.76 14.38
C LEU A 272 29.83 -6.52 13.05
N GLY A 273 28.76 -6.69 12.28
CA GLY A 273 28.83 -7.32 10.96
C GLY A 273 29.79 -6.60 10.02
N CYS A 274 29.78 -5.27 10.01
CA CYS A 274 30.70 -4.47 9.21
C CYS A 274 32.17 -4.64 9.64
N LEU A 275 32.43 -4.72 10.96
CA LEU A 275 33.79 -4.93 11.48
C LEU A 275 34.34 -6.31 11.11
N LEU A 276 33.53 -7.36 11.23
CA LEU A 276 33.96 -8.72 10.90
C LEU A 276 34.27 -8.87 9.40
N GLU A 277 33.43 -8.31 8.53
CA GLU A 277 33.65 -8.35 7.08
C GLU A 277 34.88 -7.52 6.65
N ARG A 278 35.17 -6.43 7.36
CA ARG A 278 36.39 -5.63 7.15
C ARG A 278 37.65 -6.46 7.42
N ASP A 279 37.67 -7.23 8.50
CA ASP A 279 38.84 -8.02 8.90
C ASP A 279 39.09 -9.22 7.97
N VAL A 280 38.03 -9.80 7.38
CA VAL A 280 38.15 -10.89 6.39
C VAL A 280 38.74 -10.41 5.06
N LYS A 281 38.49 -9.14 4.67
CA LYS A 281 38.93 -8.58 3.38
C LYS A 281 40.27 -7.85 3.42
N LEU A 282 40.88 -7.66 4.58
CA LEU A 282 42.24 -7.12 4.67
C LEU A 282 43.25 -8.12 4.09
N PRO A 283 44.22 -7.70 3.24
CA PRO A 283 45.35 -8.55 2.92
C PRO A 283 46.04 -8.93 4.24
N LYS A 284 46.20 -10.24 4.48
CA LYS A 284 46.97 -10.71 5.65
C LYS A 284 48.31 -9.99 5.64
N PRO A 285 48.74 -9.38 6.76
CA PRO A 285 50.06 -8.76 6.81
C PRO A 285 51.08 -9.81 6.42
N THR A 286 51.89 -9.51 5.39
CA THR A 286 53.08 -10.29 5.06
C THR A 286 53.94 -10.29 6.31
N THR A 287 53.99 -11.45 6.97
CA THR A 287 54.71 -11.70 8.21
C THR A 287 56.17 -11.30 8.08
N GLY A 288 56.53 -10.19 8.73
CA GLY A 288 57.80 -10.09 9.44
C GLY A 288 57.65 -10.84 10.76
N GLU A 289 58.57 -11.75 11.02
CA GLU A 289 58.61 -12.66 12.16
C GLU A 289 58.44 -11.92 13.49
N HIS A 290 57.45 -12.33 14.29
CA HIS A 290 57.61 -12.48 15.74
C HIS A 290 56.57 -13.46 16.27
N THR A 291 57.08 -14.52 16.89
CA THR A 291 56.37 -15.63 17.50
C THR A 291 55.63 -15.18 18.77
N CYS A 292 54.34 -15.53 18.89
CA CYS A 292 53.74 -15.79 20.19
C CYS A 292 52.67 -16.89 20.11
N SER A 293 52.59 -17.62 21.21
CA SER A 293 52.09 -18.99 21.36
C SER A 293 50.56 -19.09 21.42
N SER A 294 50.01 -19.94 20.54
CA SER A 294 48.81 -20.79 20.69
C SER A 294 47.62 -20.30 21.55
N CYS A 295 46.51 -20.00 20.87
CA CYS A 295 45.19 -20.57 21.20
C CYS A 295 44.54 -20.96 19.87
N SER A 296 44.57 -22.25 19.54
CA SER A 296 43.86 -22.79 18.38
C SER A 296 42.37 -22.81 18.69
N VAL A 297 41.63 -21.85 18.14
CA VAL A 297 40.20 -22.02 17.92
C VAL A 297 40.05 -22.43 16.47
N ASP A 298 39.65 -23.69 16.26
CA ASP A 298 39.36 -24.24 14.95
C ASP A 298 38.40 -23.31 14.20
N SER A 299 38.93 -22.65 13.18
CA SER A 299 38.16 -21.83 12.26
C SER A 299 37.40 -22.77 11.33
N ASN A 300 36.33 -23.37 11.84
CA ASN A 300 35.31 -23.92 10.99
C ASN A 300 34.75 -22.76 10.17
N LYS A 301 35.08 -22.76 8.87
CA LYS A 301 34.43 -21.96 7.84
C LYS A 301 32.94 -22.29 7.84
N THR A 302 32.22 -21.69 8.75
CA THR A 302 30.78 -21.54 8.66
C THR A 302 30.60 -20.21 7.96
N SER A 303 30.43 -20.26 6.64
CA SER A 303 29.67 -19.23 5.95
C SER A 303 28.37 -19.12 6.74
N LEU A 304 28.24 -18.05 7.54
CA LEU A 304 26.98 -17.72 8.19
C LEU A 304 25.94 -17.70 7.08
N SER A 305 25.08 -18.70 7.10
CA SER A 305 23.96 -18.83 6.20
C SER A 305 23.20 -17.50 6.19
N GLU A 306 22.96 -16.98 5.00
CA GLU A 306 22.30 -15.68 4.73
C GLU A 306 20.89 -15.53 5.33
N GLU A 307 20.40 -16.53 6.06
CA GLU A 307 19.01 -16.67 6.51
C GLU A 307 18.72 -16.18 7.94
N VAL A 308 19.71 -15.84 8.78
CA VAL A 308 19.45 -15.72 10.24
C VAL A 308 19.41 -14.29 10.80
N VAL A 309 19.77 -13.24 10.05
CA VAL A 309 19.84 -11.86 10.63
C VAL A 309 19.01 -10.81 9.88
N ARG A 310 18.43 -11.13 8.73
CA ARG A 310 17.62 -10.17 7.98
C ARG A 310 16.14 -10.46 8.23
N PRO A 311 15.32 -9.53 8.77
CA PRO A 311 13.96 -9.49 8.26
C PRO A 311 14.14 -9.30 6.75
N PRO A 312 13.58 -10.19 5.91
CA PRO A 312 13.77 -10.06 4.48
C PRO A 312 13.31 -8.64 4.07
N PRO A 313 13.90 -8.02 3.03
CA PRO A 313 13.41 -6.75 2.49
C PRO A 313 11.89 -6.81 2.19
N GLU A 314 11.35 -8.02 2.05
CA GLU A 314 9.95 -8.41 2.03
C GLU A 314 9.12 -7.89 3.21
N ALA A 315 9.62 -7.88 4.45
CA ALA A 315 8.87 -7.46 5.64
C ALA A 315 8.74 -5.94 5.72
N ILE A 316 9.75 -5.19 5.27
CA ILE A 316 9.75 -3.72 5.25
C ILE A 316 9.02 -3.21 4.00
N LEU A 317 9.16 -3.89 2.87
CA LEU A 317 8.35 -3.62 1.67
C LEU A 317 6.88 -3.92 1.94
N PHE A 318 6.57 -5.05 2.61
CA PHE A 318 5.22 -5.29 3.11
C PHE A 318 4.82 -4.22 4.10
N TYR A 319 5.61 -3.87 5.11
CA TYR A 319 5.18 -2.89 6.10
C TYR A 319 4.99 -1.49 5.50
N LEU A 320 5.84 -1.02 4.59
CA LEU A 320 5.66 0.26 3.90
C LEU A 320 4.53 0.19 2.88
N VAL A 321 4.43 -0.83 2.03
CA VAL A 321 3.33 -0.93 1.05
C VAL A 321 1.99 -1.15 1.76
N LEU A 322 1.97 -1.94 2.83
CA LEU A 322 0.79 -2.22 3.63
C LEU A 322 0.46 -1.02 4.52
N VAL A 323 1.39 -0.35 5.19
CA VAL A 323 1.07 0.87 5.97
C VAL A 323 0.70 2.03 5.04
N THR A 324 1.32 2.19 3.87
CA THR A 324 1.01 3.30 2.94
C THR A 324 -0.23 3.02 2.09
N CYS A 325 -0.54 1.76 1.74
CA CYS A 325 -1.81 1.44 1.07
C CYS A 325 -2.96 1.24 2.08
N ILE A 326 -2.72 0.66 3.26
CA ILE A 326 -3.74 0.42 4.30
C ILE A 326 -4.05 1.68 5.10
N ARG A 327 -3.09 2.48 5.59
CA ARG A 327 -3.46 3.76 6.26
C ARG A 327 -4.27 4.65 5.34
N PHE A 328 -3.96 4.69 4.05
CA PHE A 328 -4.72 5.49 3.10
C PHE A 328 -6.09 4.88 2.71
N THR A 329 -6.29 3.56 2.85
CA THR A 329 -7.62 2.94 2.66
C THR A 329 -8.48 2.92 3.91
N GLU A 330 -7.89 2.82 5.11
CA GLU A 330 -8.61 2.91 6.39
C GLU A 330 -9.17 4.31 6.66
N ILE A 331 -8.54 5.37 6.16
CA ILE A 331 -9.09 6.74 6.22
C ILE A 331 -10.37 6.90 5.37
N THR A 332 -10.63 5.99 4.43
CA THR A 332 -11.87 5.96 3.62
C THR A 332 -12.90 4.93 4.08
N CYS A 333 -12.62 4.12 5.11
CA CYS A 333 -13.50 3.04 5.58
C CYS A 333 -14.02 3.20 7.02
N LEU A 334 -14.00 4.42 7.57
CA LEU A 334 -14.73 4.77 8.79
C LEU A 334 -15.85 5.76 8.50
#